data_AF-A0A432K6Z6-F1
#
_entry.id   AF-A0A432K6Z6-F1
#
_cell.length_a   1.000
_cell.length_b   1.000
_cell.length_c   1.000
_cell.angle_alpha   90.00
_cell.angle_beta   90.00
_cell.angle_gamma   90.00
#
_symmetry.space_group_name_H-M   'P 1'
#
loop_
_entity.id
_entity.type
_entity.pdbx_description
1 polymer ?
#
loop_
_entity_poly.entity_id
_entity_poly.type
_entity_poly.pdbx_seq_one_letter_code
_entity_poly.pdbx_strand_id
1 'polypeptide(L)'
;MDSILNFFDNTEHVLYSIFGAVIVIFLIFDLGFFNKDAKKVSLKSATYQSIFWIVISVAFGYLIYRFYGGTVIMLEFFSAYVAEYALSVDNIFVILLILRYFKVEETYYHKILFWGVLGAIVFRAIFIFLGA
;
A
#
# COMPACT_ATOMS: atom_id res chain seq x y z
N MET A 1 38.98 5.91 -6.67
CA MET A 1 38.04 4.76 -6.67
C MET A 1 37.38 4.62 -5.29
N ASP A 2 38.16 4.63 -4.21
CA ASP A 2 37.65 4.44 -2.82
C ASP A 2 36.77 5.57 -2.28
N SER A 3 36.98 6.82 -2.73
CA SER A 3 36.12 7.96 -2.35
C SER A 3 34.76 7.95 -3.05
N ILE A 4 34.63 7.26 -4.19
CA ILE A 4 33.36 7.11 -4.92
C ILE A 4 32.57 5.96 -4.31
N LEU A 5 33.21 4.83 -4.02
CA LEU A 5 32.60 3.71 -3.29
C LEU A 5 32.07 4.11 -1.91
N ASN A 6 32.84 4.88 -1.12
CA ASN A 6 32.36 5.40 0.16
C ASN A 6 31.20 6.41 0.03
N PHE A 7 31.13 7.17 -1.08
CA PHE A 7 30.04 8.11 -1.32
C PHE A 7 28.75 7.40 -1.71
N PHE A 8 28.84 6.35 -2.53
CA PHE A 8 27.70 5.48 -2.86
C PHE A 8 27.22 4.70 -1.63
N ASP A 9 28.12 4.12 -0.83
CA ASP A 9 27.77 3.39 0.38
C ASP A 9 27.02 4.28 1.39
N ASN A 10 27.56 5.47 1.71
CA ASN A 10 26.88 6.40 2.62
C ASN A 10 25.53 6.92 2.07
N THR A 11 25.42 7.19 0.77
CA THR A 11 24.18 7.71 0.19
C THR A 11 23.10 6.63 0.12
N GLU A 12 23.47 5.39 -0.21
CA GLU A 12 22.53 4.26 -0.22
C GLU A 12 22.05 3.90 1.18
N HIS A 13 22.96 3.84 2.17
CA HIS A 13 22.56 3.62 3.57
C HIS A 13 21.63 4.73 4.08
N VAL A 14 21.88 5.99 3.70
CA VAL A 14 21.01 7.12 4.04
C VAL A 14 19.65 7.00 3.34
N LEU A 15 19.60 6.61 2.07
CA LEU A 15 18.34 6.40 1.34
C LEU A 15 17.52 5.25 1.93
N TYR A 16 18.14 4.11 2.23
CA TYR A 16 17.46 2.99 2.89
C TYR A 16 17.00 3.35 4.30
N SER A 17 17.79 4.13 5.04
CA SER A 17 17.43 4.61 6.36
C SER A 17 16.24 5.58 6.31
N ILE A 18 16.22 6.51 5.34
CA ILE A 18 15.09 7.42 5.11
C ILE A 18 13.85 6.64 4.69
N PHE A 19 13.98 5.69 3.76
CA PHE A 19 12.88 4.86 3.29
C PHE A 19 12.29 4.03 4.44
N GLY A 20 13.14 3.37 5.23
CA GLY A 20 12.73 2.62 6.42
C GLY A 20 12.04 3.52 7.46
N ALA A 21 12.59 4.71 7.73
CA ALA A 21 11.98 5.68 8.63
C ALA A 21 10.60 6.14 8.15
N VAL A 22 10.45 6.44 6.86
CA VAL A 22 9.16 6.81 6.25
C VAL A 22 8.16 5.67 6.40
N ILE A 23 8.54 4.43 6.12
CA ILE A 23 7.66 3.25 6.30
C ILE A 23 7.20 3.13 7.76
N VAL A 24 8.12 3.24 8.72
CA VAL A 24 7.81 3.14 10.15
C VAL A 24 6.88 4.27 10.59
N ILE A 25 7.12 5.51 10.12
CA ILE A 25 6.27 6.65 10.42
C ILE A 25 4.86 6.43 9.85
N PHE A 26 4.74 6.04 8.57
CA PHE A 26 3.46 5.72 7.96
C PHE A 26 2.73 4.61 8.71
N LEU A 27 3.44 3.54 9.09
CA LEU A 27 2.91 2.47 9.94
C LEU A 27 2.38 3.00 11.27
N ILE A 28 3.12 3.86 11.97
CA ILE A 28 2.67 4.46 13.24
C ILE A 28 1.42 5.32 13.03
N PHE A 29 1.32 6.06 11.93
CA PHE A 29 0.13 6.87 11.64
C PHE A 29 -1.09 6.02 11.28
N ASP A 30 -0.91 5.01 10.43
CA ASP A 30 -1.99 4.08 10.02
C ASP A 30 -2.43 3.19 11.19
N LEU A 31 -1.49 2.79 12.06
CA LEU A 31 -1.76 1.88 13.19
C LEU A 31 -2.13 2.61 14.49
N GLY A 32 -1.62 3.81 14.73
CA GLY A 32 -1.71 4.49 16.03
C GLY A 32 -2.95 5.37 16.19
N PHE A 33 -3.45 5.94 15.10
CA PHE A 33 -4.44 7.02 15.19
C PHE A 33 -5.89 6.60 14.86
N PHE A 34 -6.09 5.48 14.17
CA PHE A 34 -7.42 4.99 13.78
C PHE A 34 -8.02 4.06 14.84
N ASN A 35 -8.40 4.65 15.96
CA ASN A 35 -9.33 4.05 16.91
C ASN A 35 -10.67 4.82 16.85
N LYS A 36 -11.28 4.87 15.67
CA LYS A 36 -12.56 5.57 15.46
C LYS A 36 -13.55 4.72 14.67
N ASP A 37 -14.44 4.13 15.46
CA ASP A 37 -15.82 3.76 15.17
C ASP A 37 -16.08 3.04 13.84
N ALA A 38 -16.38 1.75 14.00
CA ALA A 38 -16.94 0.88 12.98
C ALA A 38 -18.31 1.40 12.51
N LYS A 39 -18.32 2.45 11.69
CA LYS A 39 -19.46 2.70 10.81
C LYS A 39 -19.47 1.59 9.78
N LYS A 40 -20.59 0.88 9.68
CA LYS A 40 -20.86 -0.03 8.57
C LYS A 40 -20.63 0.71 7.26
N VAL A 41 -19.47 0.48 6.63
CA VAL A 41 -19.22 0.97 5.28
C VAL A 41 -20.16 0.16 4.40
N SER A 42 -21.26 0.78 3.99
CA SER A 42 -22.18 0.18 3.04
C SER A 42 -21.41 -0.18 1.78
N LEU A 43 -21.62 -1.40 1.26
CA LEU A 43 -20.99 -1.87 0.03
C LEU A 43 -21.12 -0.83 -1.10
N LYS A 44 -22.27 -0.15 -1.17
CA LYS A 44 -22.53 0.94 -2.13
C LYS A 44 -21.57 2.11 -1.96
N SER A 45 -21.35 2.55 -0.72
CA SER A 45 -20.44 3.66 -0.41
C SER A 45 -19.00 3.31 -0.75
N ALA A 46 -18.57 2.07 -0.46
CA ALA A 46 -17.23 1.61 -0.82
C ALA A 46 -17.04 1.59 -2.34
N THR A 47 -18.00 1.07 -3.10
CA THR A 47 -17.93 1.06 -4.57
C THR A 47 -17.86 2.47 -5.16
N TYR A 48 -18.66 3.41 -4.68
CA TYR A 48 -18.58 4.80 -5.15
C TYR A 48 -17.22 5.44 -4.86
N GLN A 49 -16.66 5.17 -3.67
CA GLN A 49 -15.34 5.67 -3.32
C GLN A 49 -14.24 5.06 -4.19
N SER A 50 -14.29 3.76 -4.48
CA SER A 50 -13.35 3.11 -5.40
C SER A 50 -13.43 3.70 -6.81
N ILE A 51 -14.65 3.87 -7.35
CA ILE A 51 -14.85 4.48 -8.68
C ILE A 51 -14.31 5.90 -8.71
N PHE A 52 -14.57 6.69 -7.67
CA PHE A 52 -14.08 8.06 -7.57
C PHE A 52 -12.55 8.14 -7.68
N TRP A 53 -11.82 7.29 -6.96
CA TRP A 53 -10.36 7.24 -7.03
C TRP A 53 -9.83 6.73 -8.37
N ILE A 54 -10.51 5.76 -8.98
CA ILE A 54 -10.16 5.28 -10.34
C ILE A 54 -10.32 6.42 -11.35
N VAL A 55 -11.41 7.20 -11.29
CA VAL A 55 -11.63 8.35 -12.17
C VAL A 55 -10.54 9.40 -12.00
N ILE A 56 -10.13 9.69 -10.76
CA ILE A 56 -9.02 10.62 -10.50
C ILE A 56 -7.72 10.10 -11.11
N SER A 57 -7.41 8.81 -10.93
CA SER A 57 -6.21 8.20 -11.52
C SER A 57 -6.22 8.27 -13.04
N VAL A 58 -7.36 7.98 -13.68
CA VAL A 58 -7.52 8.08 -15.13
C VAL A 58 -7.37 9.52 -15.62
N ALA A 59 -7.98 10.49 -14.92
CA ALA A 59 -7.83 11.90 -15.23
C ALA A 59 -6.36 12.36 -15.12
N PHE A 60 -5.64 11.87 -14.11
CA PHE A 60 -4.22 12.15 -13.96
C PHE A 60 -3.37 11.51 -15.07
N GLY A 61 -3.65 10.26 -15.46
CA GLY A 61 -3.02 9.62 -16.62
C GLY A 61 -3.25 10.42 -17.92
N TYR A 62 -4.44 10.99 -18.10
CA TYR A 62 -4.72 11.89 -19.22
C TYR A 62 -3.89 13.19 -19.15
N LEU A 63 -3.67 13.76 -17.97
CA LEU A 63 -2.77 14.90 -17.79
C LEU A 63 -1.33 14.54 -18.14
N ILE A 64 -0.85 13.36 -17.73
CA ILE A 64 0.49 12.85 -18.12
C ILE A 64 0.60 12.78 -19.63
N TYR A 65 -0.39 12.20 -20.31
CA TYR A 65 -0.43 12.14 -21.77
C TYR A 65 -0.31 13.54 -22.40
N ARG A 66 -1.01 14.54 -21.85
CA ARG A 66 -1.06 15.90 -22.41
C ARG A 66 0.20 16.74 -22.14
N PHE A 67 0.84 16.56 -20.99
CA PHE A 67 1.92 17.44 -20.51
C PHE A 67 3.32 16.81 -20.55
N TYR A 68 3.43 15.49 -20.39
CA TYR A 68 4.71 14.78 -20.29
C TYR A 68 5.07 13.98 -21.55
N GLY A 69 4.33 14.17 -22.65
CA GLY A 69 4.85 13.87 -23.98
C GLY A 69 4.63 12.44 -24.49
N GLY A 70 3.49 11.82 -24.17
CA GLY A 70 2.96 10.73 -24.99
C GLY A 70 2.56 9.46 -24.26
N THR A 71 2.20 8.46 -25.07
CA THR A 71 1.55 7.20 -24.63
C THR A 71 2.44 6.33 -23.75
N VAL A 72 3.78 6.41 -23.88
CA VAL A 72 4.71 5.54 -23.15
C VAL A 72 4.67 5.80 -21.64
N ILE A 73 4.87 7.05 -21.21
CA ILE A 73 4.87 7.43 -19.78
C ILE A 73 3.47 7.26 -19.18
N MET A 74 2.42 7.52 -19.98
CA MET A 74 1.04 7.25 -19.57
C MET A 74 0.82 5.74 -19.30
N LEU A 75 1.33 4.86 -20.17
CA LEU A 75 1.24 3.41 -19.99
C LEU A 75 2.05 2.92 -18.80
N GLU A 76 3.24 3.48 -18.56
CA GLU A 76 4.05 3.19 -17.36
C GLU A 76 3.29 3.55 -16.09
N PHE A 77 2.68 4.74 -16.05
CA PHE A 77 1.83 5.16 -14.93
C PHE A 77 0.65 4.21 -14.71
N PHE A 78 -0.10 3.87 -15.76
CA PHE A 78 -1.24 2.95 -15.62
C PHE A 78 -0.81 1.54 -15.24
N SER A 79 0.33 1.06 -15.77
CA SER A 79 0.89 -0.24 -15.42
C SER A 79 1.23 -0.30 -13.94
N ALA A 80 1.95 0.71 -13.43
CA ALA A 80 2.26 0.84 -12.02
C ALA A 80 0.98 0.95 -11.15
N TYR A 81 0.04 1.81 -11.54
CA TYR A 81 -1.22 2.00 -10.84
C TYR A 81 -2.03 0.70 -10.72
N VAL A 82 -2.19 -0.04 -11.83
CA VAL A 82 -2.92 -1.31 -11.83
C VAL A 82 -2.18 -2.38 -11.03
N ALA A 83 -0.85 -2.44 -11.13
CA ALA A 83 -0.05 -3.37 -10.35
C ALA A 83 -0.19 -3.12 -8.84
N GLU A 84 -0.07 -1.87 -8.40
CA GLU A 84 -0.24 -1.49 -6.99
C GLU A 84 -1.68 -1.72 -6.49
N TYR A 85 -2.67 -1.40 -7.33
CA TYR A 85 -4.07 -1.64 -7.00
C TYR A 85 -4.36 -3.14 -6.85
N ALA A 86 -3.85 -3.98 -7.76
CA ALA A 86 -4.02 -5.43 -7.71
C ALA A 86 -3.37 -6.05 -6.46
N LEU A 87 -2.14 -5.62 -6.12
CA LEU A 87 -1.44 -6.06 -4.90
C LEU A 87 -2.23 -5.70 -3.62
N SER A 88 -2.86 -4.53 -3.60
CA SER A 88 -3.68 -4.07 -2.48
C SER A 88 -4.97 -4.90 -2.34
N VAL A 89 -5.64 -5.19 -3.47
CA VAL A 89 -6.88 -5.98 -3.51
C VAL A 89 -6.63 -7.44 -3.13
N ASP A 90 -5.53 -8.03 -3.59
CA ASP A 90 -5.14 -9.41 -3.26
C ASP A 90 -4.99 -9.59 -1.73
N ASN A 91 -4.27 -8.67 -1.08
CA ASN A 91 -4.08 -8.67 0.37
C ASN A 91 -5.39 -8.57 1.16
N ILE A 92 -6.30 -7.66 0.77
CA ILE A 92 -7.60 -7.51 1.45
C ILE A 92 -8.49 -8.73 1.19
N PHE A 93 -8.47 -9.29 -0.02
CA PHE A 93 -9.28 -10.45 -0.39
C PHE A 93 -8.94 -11.67 0.46
N VAL A 94 -7.65 -11.99 0.61
CA VAL A 94 -7.18 -13.11 1.44
C VAL A 94 -7.64 -12.94 2.89
N ILE A 95 -7.49 -11.74 3.46
CA ILE A 95 -7.91 -11.49 4.85
C ILE A 95 -9.43 -11.63 5.00
N LEU A 96 -10.22 -11.08 4.07
CA LEU A 96 -11.68 -11.21 4.10
C LEU A 96 -12.15 -12.67 3.97
N LEU A 97 -11.48 -13.48 3.15
CA LEU A 97 -11.80 -14.90 3.01
C LEU A 97 -11.57 -15.65 4.33
N ILE A 98 -10.45 -15.39 5.00
CA ILE A 98 -10.13 -15.98 6.30
C ILE A 98 -11.18 -15.56 7.35
N LEU A 99 -11.52 -14.26 7.42
CA LEU A 99 -12.54 -13.76 8.36
C LEU A 99 -13.91 -14.39 8.14
N ARG A 100 -14.30 -14.60 6.87
CA ARG A 100 -15.56 -15.26 6.51
C ARG A 100 -15.56 -16.74 6.85
N TYR A 101 -14.44 -17.44 6.63
CA TYR A 101 -14.29 -18.84 7.00
C TYR A 101 -14.53 -19.06 8.50
N PHE A 102 -13.99 -18.17 9.34
CA PHE A 102 -14.18 -18.21 10.80
C PHE A 102 -15.49 -17.58 11.30
N LYS A 103 -16.37 -17.10 10.41
CA LYS A 103 -17.66 -16.46 10.73
C LYS A 103 -17.53 -15.33 11.76
N VAL A 104 -16.48 -14.53 11.64
CA VAL A 104 -16.24 -13.39 12.52
C VAL A 104 -17.35 -12.34 12.32
N GLU A 105 -17.83 -11.75 13.41
CA GLU A 105 -18.83 -10.68 13.39
C GLU A 105 -18.21 -9.35 12.91
N GLU A 106 -18.93 -8.59 12.07
CA GLU A 106 -18.40 -7.40 11.36
C GLU A 106 -17.81 -6.32 12.29
N THR A 107 -18.32 -6.20 13.52
CA THR A 107 -17.82 -5.28 14.54
C THR A 107 -16.33 -5.48 14.84
N TYR A 108 -15.83 -6.71 14.70
CA TYR A 108 -14.43 -7.05 14.97
C TYR A 108 -13.54 -6.99 13.74
N TYR A 109 -14.08 -6.77 12.53
CA TYR A 109 -13.30 -6.79 11.29
C TYR A 109 -12.17 -5.78 11.33
N HIS A 110 -12.43 -4.54 11.75
CA HIS A 110 -11.39 -3.52 11.82
C HIS A 110 -10.24 -3.94 12.75
N LYS A 111 -10.54 -4.50 13.92
CA LYS A 111 -9.53 -4.93 14.88
C LYS A 111 -8.72 -6.12 14.35
N ILE A 112 -9.38 -7.09 13.72
CA ILE A 112 -8.69 -8.29 13.23
C ILE A 112 -7.90 -7.97 11.94
N LEU A 113 -8.45 -7.14 11.06
CA LEU A 113 -7.76 -6.64 9.87
C LEU A 113 -6.48 -5.88 10.26
N PHE A 114 -6.56 -5.05 11.30
CA PHE A 114 -5.41 -4.36 11.87
C PHE A 114 -4.30 -5.31 12.32
N TRP A 115 -4.63 -6.29 13.17
CA TRP A 115 -3.65 -7.27 13.65
C TRP A 115 -3.15 -8.18 12.51
N GLY A 116 -4.00 -8.46 11.51
CA GLY A 116 -3.65 -9.22 10.32
C GLY A 116 -2.65 -8.51 9.43
N VAL A 117 -2.86 -7.22 9.13
CA VAL A 117 -1.91 -6.40 8.35
C VAL A 117 -0.59 -6.23 9.10
N LEU A 118 -0.64 -5.95 10.41
CA LEU A 118 0.56 -5.86 11.23
C LEU A 118 1.36 -7.18 11.21
N GLY A 119 0.68 -8.31 11.40
CA GLY A 119 1.28 -9.64 11.31
C GLY A 119 1.87 -9.93 9.93
N ALA A 120 1.15 -9.61 8.85
CA ALA A 120 1.61 -9.79 7.48
C ALA A 120 2.89 -8.98 7.19
N ILE A 121 2.96 -7.73 7.66
CA ILE A 121 4.15 -6.88 7.51
C ILE A 121 5.34 -7.46 8.28
N VAL A 122 5.12 -7.96 9.50
CA VAL A 122 6.17 -8.62 10.29
C VAL A 122 6.66 -9.89 9.59
N PHE A 123 5.76 -10.77 9.16
CA PHE A 123 6.15 -11.98 8.42
C PHE A 123 6.87 -11.65 7.12
N ARG A 124 6.41 -10.61 6.41
CA ARG A 124 7.08 -10.11 5.20
C ARG A 124 8.49 -9.63 5.50
N ALA A 125 8.70 -8.85 6.55
CA ALA A 125 10.03 -8.41 6.97
C ALA A 125 10.93 -9.59 7.34
N ILE A 126 10.41 -10.55 8.12
CA ILE A 126 11.15 -11.76 8.51
C ILE A 126 11.60 -12.54 7.27
N PHE A 127 10.71 -12.79 6.30
CA PHE A 127 11.09 -13.52 5.09
C PHE A 127 12.09 -12.77 4.21
N ILE A 128 12.04 -11.44 4.18
CA ILE A 128 13.06 -10.63 3.48
C ILE A 128 14.43 -10.81 4.15
N PHE A 129 14.52 -10.72 5.48
CA PHE A 129 15.80 -10.86 6.19
C PHE A 129 16.33 -12.29 6.26
N LEU A 130 15.46 -13.30 6.23
CA LEU A 130 15.85 -14.70 6.24
C LEU A 130 16.13 -15.27 4.83
N GLY A 131 15.57 -14.66 3.79
CA GLY A 131 15.60 -15.17 2.42
C GLY A 131 16.47 -14.37 1.44
N ALA A 132 17.03 -13.22 1.86
CA ALA A 132 18.00 -12.43 1.09
C ALA A 132 19.44 -12.82 1.42
#